data_AF-A0A6L7ZW33-F1
#
_entry.id   AF-A0A6L7ZW33-F1
#
_cell.length_a   1.000
_cell.length_b   1.000
_cell.length_c   1.000
_cell.angle_alpha   90.00
_cell.angle_beta   90.00
_cell.angle_gamma   90.00
#
_symmetry.space_group_name_H-M   'P 1'
#
loop_
_entity.id
_entity.type
_entity.pdbx_description
1 polymer ?
#
loop_
_entity_poly.entity_id
_entity_poly.type
_entity_poly.pdbx_seq_one_letter_code
_entity_poly.pdbx_strand_id
1 'polypeptide(L)'
;MIDRQCAKLLENAQGILMEILASESDPVAIGRKYTAALMDTFLGERANGVETRDCRIRTDSTEIPVRFYRRNHAAADSIGKLVLFFHGGGWSVGAIDGSDG
;
A
#
# COMPACT_ATOMS: atom_id res chain seq x y z
N MET A 1 9.19 11.35 24.55
CA MET A 1 7.73 11.39 24.80
C MET A 1 7.07 11.25 23.43
N ILE A 2 6.20 10.24 23.22
CA ILE A 2 5.47 10.10 21.96
C ILE A 2 4.32 11.11 21.94
N ASP A 3 3.98 11.66 20.78
CA ASP A 3 2.83 12.56 20.68
C ASP A 3 1.51 11.77 20.79
N ARG A 4 0.43 12.50 21.08
CA ARG A 4 -0.89 11.91 21.32
C ARG A 4 -1.45 11.19 20.08
N GLN A 5 -1.11 11.65 18.88
CA GLN A 5 -1.57 11.01 17.65
C GLN A 5 -0.85 9.67 17.47
N CYS A 6 0.47 9.64 17.63
CA CYS A 6 1.23 8.39 17.59
C CYS A 6 0.78 7.39 18.67
N ALA A 7 0.46 7.84 19.89
CA ALA A 7 -0.04 6.98 20.95
C ALA A 7 -1.34 6.26 20.54
N LYS A 8 -2.30 7.00 19.96
CA LYS A 8 -3.57 6.43 19.46
C LYS A 8 -3.36 5.45 18.31
N LEU A 9 -2.40 5.73 17.42
CA LEU A 9 -2.07 4.81 16.33
C LEU A 9 -1.57 3.46 16.88
N LEU A 10 -0.73 3.48 17.91
CA LEU A 10 -0.24 2.26 18.55
C LEU A 10 -1.35 1.47 19.26
N GLU A 11 -2.27 2.14 19.94
CA GLU A 11 -3.44 1.49 20.55
C GLU A 11 -4.33 0.80 19.50
N ASN A 12 -4.62 1.48 18.39
CA ASN A 12 -5.39 0.91 17.28
C ASN A 12 -4.67 -0.28 16.64
N ALA A 13 -3.35 -0.15 16.42
CA ALA A 13 -2.54 -1.22 15.86
C ALA A 13 -2.57 -2.49 16.73
N GLN A 14 -2.53 -2.33 18.06
CA GLN A 14 -2.66 -3.45 18.99
C GLN A 14 -4.02 -4.17 18.86
N GLY A 15 -5.11 -3.41 18.71
CA GLY A 15 -6.45 -3.99 18.50
C GLY A 15 -6.52 -4.89 17.26
N ILE A 16 -6.03 -4.37 16.12
CA ILE A 16 -5.98 -5.11 14.85
C ILE A 16 -5.18 -6.41 14.99
N LEU A 17 -4.03 -6.36 15.66
CA LEU A 17 -3.21 -7.56 15.86
C LEU A 17 -3.97 -8.64 16.66
N MET A 18 -4.70 -8.26 17.71
CA MET A 18 -5.45 -9.20 18.54
C MET A 18 -6.58 -9.89 17.76
N GLU A 19 -7.27 -9.16 16.88
CA GLU A 19 -8.31 -9.74 16.02
C GLU A 19 -7.75 -10.77 15.04
N ILE A 20 -6.56 -10.51 14.50
CA ILE A 20 -5.90 -11.44 13.56
C ILE A 20 -5.39 -12.67 14.30
N LEU A 21 -4.77 -12.50 15.47
CA LEU A 21 -4.31 -13.61 16.30
C LEU A 21 -5.47 -14.51 16.79
N ALA A 22 -6.70 -13.98 16.85
CA ALA A 22 -7.87 -14.78 17.20
C ALA A 22 -8.36 -15.70 16.05
N SER A 23 -7.95 -15.43 14.79
CA SER A 23 -8.48 -16.11 13.60
C SER A 23 -7.40 -16.77 12.71
N GLU A 24 -6.12 -16.48 12.96
CA GLU A 24 -5.00 -17.00 12.19
C GLU A 24 -3.89 -17.50 13.12
N SER A 25 -3.27 -18.62 12.75
CA SER A 25 -2.17 -19.22 13.50
C SER A 25 -0.86 -19.31 12.72
N ASP A 26 -0.89 -19.21 11.38
CA ASP A 26 0.33 -19.19 10.58
C ASP A 26 1.09 -17.86 10.77
N PRO A 27 2.32 -17.86 11.29
CA PRO A 27 3.07 -16.62 11.55
C PRO A 27 3.27 -15.74 10.32
N VAL A 28 3.42 -16.35 9.13
CA VAL A 28 3.60 -15.59 7.88
C VAL A 28 2.29 -14.93 7.47
N ALA A 29 1.18 -15.68 7.52
CA ALA A 29 -0.15 -15.13 7.29
C ALA A 29 -0.51 -14.03 8.30
N ILE A 30 -0.19 -14.19 9.58
CA ILE A 30 -0.37 -13.16 10.61
C ILE A 30 0.35 -11.87 10.21
N GLY A 31 1.64 -11.95 9.87
CA GLY A 31 2.43 -10.79 9.49
C GLY A 31 1.87 -10.06 8.25
N ARG A 32 1.42 -10.83 7.25
CA ARG A 32 0.82 -10.29 6.01
C ARG A 32 -0.54 -9.65 6.26
N LYS A 33 -1.45 -10.34 6.96
CA LYS A 33 -2.78 -9.84 7.28
C LYS A 33 -2.71 -8.60 8.18
N TYR A 34 -1.82 -8.62 9.16
CA TYR A 34 -1.63 -7.49 10.09
C TYR A 34 -1.12 -6.27 9.36
N THR A 35 -0.10 -6.44 8.50
CA THR A 35 0.41 -5.33 7.69
C THR A 35 -0.66 -4.79 6.76
N ALA A 36 -1.42 -5.66 6.07
CA ALA A 36 -2.49 -5.22 5.17
C ALA A 36 -3.56 -4.40 5.91
N ALA A 37 -4.00 -4.88 7.07
CA ALA A 37 -5.01 -4.19 7.89
C ALA A 37 -4.50 -2.85 8.44
N LEU A 38 -3.23 -2.76 8.85
CA LEU A 38 -2.62 -1.49 9.25
C LEU A 38 -2.61 -0.48 8.09
N MET A 39 -2.16 -0.92 6.91
CA MET A 39 -2.06 -0.03 5.75
C MET A 39 -3.44 0.44 5.28
N ASP A 40 -4.45 -0.41 5.34
CA ASP A 40 -5.84 -0.04 5.03
C ASP A 40 -6.41 0.95 6.06
N THR A 41 -6.22 0.67 7.36
CA THR A 41 -6.73 1.50 8.45
C THR A 41 -6.13 2.91 8.45
N PHE A 42 -4.86 3.02 8.07
CA PHE A 42 -4.11 4.29 8.10
C PHE A 42 -3.84 4.86 6.71
N LEU A 43 -4.56 4.38 5.69
CA LEU A 43 -4.43 4.89 4.34
C LEU A 43 -4.86 6.36 4.29
N GLY A 44 -4.06 7.17 3.59
CA GLY A 44 -4.39 8.57 3.36
C GLY A 44 -5.53 8.76 2.37
N GLU A 45 -5.91 10.02 2.17
CA GLU A 45 -6.88 10.38 1.15
C GLU A 45 -6.23 10.39 -0.24
N ARG A 46 -6.85 9.70 -1.19
CA ARG A 46 -6.43 9.75 -2.58
C ARG A 46 -6.48 11.17 -3.13
N ALA A 47 -5.40 11.56 -3.80
CA ALA A 47 -5.32 12.86 -4.46
C ALA A 47 -6.39 13.02 -5.56
N ASN A 48 -7.08 14.16 -5.53
CA ASN A 48 -8.01 14.55 -6.61
C ASN A 48 -7.25 14.86 -7.90
N GLY A 49 -7.89 14.61 -9.05
CA GLY A 49 -7.32 14.94 -10.36
C GLY A 49 -6.16 14.04 -10.79
N VAL A 50 -6.14 12.80 -10.31
CA VAL A 50 -5.22 11.74 -10.77
C VAL A 50 -6.00 10.60 -11.41
N GLU A 51 -5.62 10.24 -12.64
CA GLU A 51 -6.08 9.04 -13.34
C GLU A 51 -5.13 7.90 -12.98
N THR A 52 -5.70 6.76 -12.59
CA THR A 52 -4.96 5.52 -12.32
C THR A 52 -5.24 4.49 -13.40
N ARG A 53 -4.21 3.72 -13.74
CA ARG A 53 -4.34 2.59 -14.67
C ARG A 53 -3.51 1.41 -14.21
N ASP A 54 -4.19 0.32 -13.93
CA ASP A 54 -3.54 -0.95 -13.63
C ASP A 54 -3.10 -1.64 -14.91
N CYS A 55 -1.87 -2.14 -14.91
CA CYS A 55 -1.36 -2.95 -16.00
C CYS A 55 -0.32 -3.94 -15.51
N ARG A 56 0.16 -4.78 -16.43
CA ARG A 56 1.13 -5.82 -16.15
C ARG A 56 2.32 -5.67 -17.09
N ILE A 57 3.52 -5.65 -16.52
CA ILE A 57 4.77 -5.67 -17.28
C ILE A 57 5.17 -7.14 -17.43
N ARG A 58 5.29 -7.59 -18.68
CA ARG A 58 5.73 -8.96 -18.98
C ARG A 58 7.23 -9.08 -18.84
N THR A 59 7.67 -10.15 -18.20
CA THR A 59 9.06 -10.61 -18.17
C THR A 59 9.12 -12.03 -18.75
N ASP A 60 10.31 -12.59 -18.93
CA ASP A 60 10.48 -13.92 -19.53
C ASP A 60 9.81 -15.05 -18.72
N SER A 61 9.61 -14.85 -17.41
CA SER A 61 9.10 -15.88 -16.50
C SER A 61 7.85 -15.47 -15.71
N THR A 62 7.53 -14.18 -15.62
CA THR A 62 6.44 -13.67 -14.78
C THR A 62 5.79 -12.41 -15.34
N GLU A 63 4.62 -12.05 -14.84
CA GLU A 63 4.01 -10.73 -15.03
C GLU A 63 4.08 -9.92 -13.74
N ILE A 64 4.60 -8.69 -13.82
CA ILE A 64 4.73 -7.79 -12.68
C ILE A 64 3.56 -6.79 -12.70
N PRO A 65 2.67 -6.80 -11.69
CA PRO A 65 1.59 -5.81 -11.60
C PRO A 65 2.16 -4.44 -11.29
N VAL A 66 1.66 -3.41 -11.99
CA VAL A 66 2.00 -2.01 -11.76
C VAL A 66 0.76 -1.13 -11.89
N ARG A 67 0.69 -0.06 -11.09
CA ARG A 67 -0.33 0.99 -11.20
C ARG A 67 0.34 2.27 -11.70
N PHE A 68 -0.14 2.79 -12.81
CA PHE A 68 0.30 4.09 -13.35
C PHE A 68 -0.56 5.20 -12.77
N TYR A 69 0.09 6.30 -12.39
CA TYR A 69 -0.54 7.50 -11.90
C TYR A 69 -0.22 8.65 -12.85
N ARG A 70 -1.24 9.37 -13.31
CA ARG A 70 -1.06 10.54 -14.16
C ARG A 70 -2.07 11.60 -13.77
N ARG A 71 -1.69 12.88 -13.84
CA ARG A 71 -2.65 13.98 -13.67
C ARG A 71 -3.74 13.89 -14.73
N ASN A 72 -5.00 14.10 -14.32
CA ASN A 72 -6.14 14.14 -15.23
C ASN A 72 -5.90 15.12 -16.38
N HIS A 73 -6.38 14.76 -17.57
CA HIS A 73 -6.32 15.60 -18.77
C HIS A 73 -4.90 16.01 -19.20
N ALA A 74 -3.85 15.36 -18.69
CA ALA A 74 -2.51 15.55 -19.24
C ALA A 74 -2.50 15.07 -20.69
N ALA A 75 -2.06 15.92 -21.63
CA ALA A 75 -1.95 15.56 -23.04
C ALA A 75 -1.14 14.27 -23.20
N ALA A 76 -1.60 13.33 -24.03
CA ALA A 76 -1.02 11.99 -24.10
C ALA A 76 0.49 12.01 -24.44
N ASP A 77 0.89 12.97 -25.26
CA ASP A 77 2.22 13.27 -25.76
C ASP A 77 3.05 14.19 -24.84
N SER A 78 2.51 14.64 -23.70
CA SER A 78 3.26 15.48 -22.77
C SER A 78 4.47 14.70 -22.21
N ILE A 79 5.68 15.15 -22.52
CA ILE A 79 6.92 14.60 -21.95
C ILE A 79 6.99 15.04 -20.48
N GLY A 80 6.94 14.07 -19.57
CA GLY A 80 7.02 14.28 -18.12
C GLY A 80 8.14 13.47 -17.49
N LYS A 81 8.48 13.80 -16.24
CA LYS A 81 9.39 12.97 -15.43
C LYS A 81 8.64 11.73 -14.95
N LEU A 82 9.28 10.57 -15.09
CA LEU A 82 8.77 9.32 -14.55
C LEU A 82 9.35 9.09 -13.16
N VAL A 83 8.49 8.76 -12.20
CA VAL A 83 8.88 8.26 -10.88
C VAL A 83 8.53 6.78 -10.83
N LEU A 84 9.53 5.93 -10.56
CA LEU A 84 9.31 4.52 -10.26
C LEU A 84 9.29 4.38 -8.73
N PHE A 85 8.16 3.91 -8.20
CA PHE A 85 7.96 3.70 -6.78
C PHE A 85 7.88 2.20 -6.47
N PHE A 86 8.60 1.77 -5.44
CA PHE A 86 8.56 0.42 -4.91
C PHE A 86 8.12 0.51 -3.44
N HIS A 87 7.08 -0.22 -3.07
CA HIS A 87 6.54 -0.15 -1.71
C HIS A 87 7.51 -0.72 -0.68
N GLY A 88 7.38 -0.27 0.57
CA GLY A 88 8.11 -0.82 1.72
C GLY A 88 7.57 -2.18 2.16
N GLY A 89 8.05 -2.67 3.31
CA GLY A 89 7.60 -3.97 3.88
C GLY A 89 8.66 -5.07 3.87
N GLY A 90 9.95 -4.69 3.75
CA GLY A 90 11.06 -5.61 3.95
C GLY A 90 11.03 -6.84 3.04
N TRP A 91 10.55 -6.67 1.80
CA TRP A 91 10.43 -7.74 0.79
C TRP A 91 9.50 -8.91 1.17
N SER A 92 8.71 -8.76 2.24
CA SER A 92 7.94 -9.86 2.84
C SER A 92 6.44 -9.57 2.92
N VAL A 93 6.09 -8.29 3.07
CA VAL A 93 4.72 -7.78 3.23
C VAL A 93 4.51 -6.52 2.38
N GLY A 94 3.25 -6.11 2.21
CA GLY A 94 2.87 -4.95 1.42
C GLY A 94 2.35 -5.31 0.04
N ALA A 95 1.56 -4.40 -0.53
CA ALA A 95 0.98 -4.47 -1.87
C ALA A 95 0.75 -3.04 -2.38
N ILE A 96 0.47 -2.91 -3.69
CA ILE A 96 0.22 -1.60 -4.34
C ILE A 96 -0.84 -0.81 -3.57
N ASP A 97 -1.94 -1.45 -3.18
CA ASP A 97 -3.08 -0.78 -2.52
C ASP A 97 -2.70 -0.17 -1.16
N GLY A 98 -1.73 -0.76 -0.45
CA GLY A 98 -1.26 -0.24 0.84
C GLY A 98 -0.39 1.02 0.75
N SER A 99 -0.17 1.54 -0.46
CA SER A 99 0.54 2.82 -0.70
C SER A 99 -0.25 3.73 -1.65
N ASP A 100 -1.56 3.50 -1.78
CA ASP A 100 -2.44 4.11 -2.78
C ASP A 100 -3.40 5.16 -2.18
N GLY A 101 -2.94 5.94 -1.21
CA GLY A 101 -3.68 7.03 -0.56
C GLY A 101 -2.87 8.30 -0.44
#